data_AF-A0A7W0V0Q3-F1
#
_entry.id   AF-A0A7W0V0Q3-F1
#
_cell.length_a   1.000
_cell.length_b   1.000
_cell.length_c   1.000
_cell.angle_alpha   90.00
_cell.angle_beta   90.00
_cell.angle_gamma   90.00
#
_symmetry.space_group_name_H-M   'P 1'
#
loop_
_entity.id
_entity.type
_entity.pdbx_description
1 polymer ?
#
loop_
_entity_poly.entity_id
_entity_poly.type
_entity_poly.pdbx_seq_one_letter_code
_entity_poly.pdbx_strand_id
1 'polypeptide(L)'
;MSRRSSTSTRSTKRVQIAALLFAATLSTIWLAAARAHGDDSAGVSYVKDVQPIFDANCVVCHSTSGRMSGLSLESYEELMKGGTKGHAVVPGDSAKSRLVGMIEGTINPKMPPGGALKPA
;
A
#
# COMPACT_ATOMS: atom_id res chain seq x y z
N MET A 1 2.05 46.76 74.49
CA MET A 1 1.85 45.30 74.33
C MET A 1 0.75 45.14 73.28
N SER A 2 0.79 44.36 72.20
CA SER A 2 1.61 43.22 71.82
C SER A 2 1.61 43.08 70.28
N ARG A 3 2.81 43.00 69.72
CA ARG A 3 3.28 42.14 68.60
C ARG A 3 2.52 42.05 67.26
N ARG A 4 3.30 42.39 66.24
CA ARG A 4 3.24 42.10 64.79
C ARG A 4 2.95 40.64 64.44
N SER A 5 2.42 40.40 63.24
CA SER A 5 2.77 39.24 62.40
C SER A 5 2.39 39.40 60.92
N SER A 6 3.35 39.89 60.13
CA SER A 6 3.44 39.62 58.68
C SER A 6 3.81 38.16 58.46
N THR A 7 3.08 37.45 57.61
CA THR A 7 3.50 36.18 57.00
C THR A 7 3.06 36.18 55.53
N SER A 8 3.97 36.55 54.62
CA SER A 8 4.86 35.65 53.86
C SER A 8 4.21 35.10 52.59
N THR A 9 4.12 35.96 51.57
CA THR A 9 3.61 35.70 50.21
C THR A 9 4.62 34.99 49.28
N ARG A 10 5.63 34.29 49.82
CA ARG A 10 6.84 33.93 49.03
C ARG A 10 6.83 32.56 48.37
N SER A 11 5.86 31.68 48.64
CA SER A 11 5.99 30.25 48.31
C SER A 11 5.48 29.84 46.92
N THR A 12 4.56 30.58 46.30
CA THR A 12 3.86 30.10 45.08
C THR A 12 4.63 30.32 43.77
N LYS A 13 5.59 31.26 43.75
CA LYS A 13 6.27 31.68 42.50
C LYS A 13 7.28 30.67 41.95
N ARG A 14 7.82 29.77 42.78
CA ARG A 14 8.87 28.83 42.35
C ARG A 14 8.32 27.58 41.63
N VAL A 15 7.10 27.17 41.97
CA VAL A 15 6.45 26.00 41.37
C VAL A 15 5.90 26.31 39.97
N GLN A 16 5.50 27.56 39.70
CA GLN A 16 4.90 27.95 38.42
C GLN A 16 5.89 28.02 37.25
N ILE A 17 7.19 28.25 37.50
CA ILE A 17 8.20 28.41 36.44
C ILE A 17 8.69 27.04 35.90
N ALA A 18 8.70 26.00 36.73
CA ALA A 18 9.12 24.66 36.32
C ALA A 18 8.10 23.95 35.41
N ALA A 19 6.80 24.23 35.59
CA ALA A 19 5.73 23.63 34.80
C ALA A 19 5.66 24.16 33.35
N LEU A 20 6.08 25.41 33.12
CA LEU A 20 6.04 26.05 31.79
C LEU A 20 7.18 25.62 30.86
N LEU A 21 8.30 25.13 31.41
CA LEU A 21 9.43 24.62 30.62
C LEU A 21 9.24 23.16 30.17
N PHE A 22 8.39 22.39 30.86
CA PHE A 22 8.08 21.00 30.49
C PHE A 22 6.97 20.89 29.44
N ALA A 23 6.02 21.84 29.43
CA ALA A 23 4.96 21.89 28.43
C ALA A 23 5.46 22.39 27.05
N ALA A 24 6.48 23.25 27.02
CA ALA A 24 7.02 23.81 25.78
C ALA A 24 7.92 22.84 25.00
N THR A 25 8.48 21.80 25.65
CA THR A 25 9.34 20.80 24.98
C THR A 25 8.57 19.57 24.50
N LEU A 26 7.41 19.24 25.09
CA LEU A 26 6.55 18.17 24.57
C LEU A 26 5.82 18.56 23.29
N SER A 27 5.54 19.86 23.10
CA SER A 27 4.80 20.34 21.93
C SER A 27 5.64 20.48 20.66
N THR A 28 6.97 20.53 20.76
CA THR A 28 7.87 20.56 19.59
C THR A 28 8.15 19.16 19.03
N ILE A 29 8.04 18.12 19.85
CA ILE A 29 8.28 16.72 19.42
C ILE A 29 7.14 16.20 18.52
N TRP A 30 5.92 16.69 18.71
CA TRP A 30 4.77 16.28 17.89
C TRP A 30 4.72 16.90 16.48
N LEU A 31 5.39 18.05 16.26
CA LEU A 31 5.39 18.71 14.93
C LEU A 31 6.41 18.12 13.95
N ALA A 32 7.45 17.43 14.45
CA ALA A 32 8.50 16.83 13.61
C ALA A 32 8.11 15.44 13.04
N ALA A 33 7.21 14.70 13.70
CA ALA A 33 6.82 13.36 13.29
C ALA A 33 5.90 13.33 12.04
N ALA A 34 5.21 14.43 11.73
CA ALA A 34 4.25 14.49 10.63
C ALA A 34 4.90 14.48 9.22
N ARG A 35 6.22 14.68 9.11
CA ARG A 35 6.93 14.74 7.82
C ARG A 35 7.56 13.42 7.37
N ALA A 36 7.47 12.37 8.19
CA ALA A 36 8.12 11.07 7.92
C ALA A 36 7.20 10.03 7.26
N HIS A 37 5.93 10.35 7.04
CA HIS A 37 5.07 9.52 6.20
C HIS A 37 5.42 9.79 4.75
N GLY A 38 6.38 9.02 4.24
CA GLY A 38 6.67 8.93 2.82
C GLY A 38 5.38 8.64 2.07
N ASP A 39 5.16 9.41 1.03
CA ASP A 39 4.04 9.23 0.12
C ASP A 39 4.32 7.95 -0.70
N ASP A 40 3.82 6.81 -0.23
CA ASP A 40 3.87 5.52 -0.94
C ASP A 40 3.00 5.52 -2.23
N SER A 41 2.63 6.69 -2.76
CA SER A 41 1.82 6.83 -3.98
C SER A 41 2.62 6.80 -5.28
N ALA A 42 3.80 6.19 -5.29
CA ALA A 42 4.42 5.78 -6.56
C ALA A 42 3.47 4.78 -7.23
N GLY A 43 2.63 5.28 -8.14
CA GLY A 43 1.60 4.48 -8.81
C GLY A 43 2.19 3.24 -9.49
N VAL A 44 1.38 2.18 -9.57
CA VAL A 44 1.79 0.92 -10.21
C VAL A 44 2.05 1.14 -11.70
N SER A 45 3.26 0.83 -12.14
CA SER A 45 3.67 0.83 -13.54
C SER A 45 3.50 -0.56 -14.14
N TYR A 46 2.72 -0.68 -15.21
CA TYR A 46 2.57 -1.96 -15.91
C TYR A 46 3.91 -2.58 -16.31
N VAL A 47 4.81 -1.78 -16.88
CA VAL A 47 6.09 -2.27 -17.41
C VAL A 47 7.05 -2.68 -16.29
N LYS A 48 7.08 -1.95 -15.18
CA LYS A 48 8.03 -2.21 -14.08
C LYS A 48 7.51 -3.24 -13.09
N ASP A 49 6.21 -3.28 -12.85
CA ASP A 49 5.63 -4.01 -11.72
C ASP A 49 4.78 -5.20 -12.17
N VAL A 50 4.11 -5.12 -13.33
CA VAL A 50 3.15 -6.16 -13.78
C VAL A 50 3.77 -7.11 -14.79
N GLN A 51 4.38 -6.59 -15.86
CA GLN A 51 4.95 -7.41 -16.93
C GLN A 51 5.98 -8.43 -16.41
N PRO A 52 6.91 -8.10 -15.49
CA PRO A 52 7.86 -9.09 -14.98
C PRO A 52 7.20 -10.28 -14.26
N ILE A 53 6.04 -10.07 -13.63
CA ILE A 53 5.27 -11.14 -12.99
C ILE A 53 4.72 -12.10 -14.04
N PHE A 54 4.17 -11.56 -15.13
CA PHE A 54 3.66 -12.37 -16.24
C PHE A 54 4.77 -13.13 -16.95
N ASP A 55 5.92 -12.51 -17.18
CA ASP A 55 7.07 -13.15 -17.83
C ASP A 55 7.56 -14.35 -17.00
N ALA A 56 7.65 -14.18 -15.68
CA ALA A 56 8.15 -15.21 -14.77
C ALA A 56 7.19 -16.39 -14.58
N ASN A 57 5.87 -16.16 -14.65
CA ASN A 57 4.87 -17.13 -14.19
C ASN A 57 3.80 -17.52 -15.22
N CYS A 58 3.55 -16.73 -16.24
CA CYS A 58 2.35 -16.86 -17.07
C CYS A 58 2.65 -17.05 -18.55
N VAL A 59 3.65 -16.34 -19.09
CA VAL A 59 3.99 -16.35 -20.52
C VAL A 59 4.38 -17.74 -21.02
N VAL A 60 4.90 -18.63 -20.15
CA VAL A 60 5.20 -20.03 -20.49
C VAL A 60 4.01 -20.77 -21.11
N CYS A 61 2.78 -20.43 -20.72
CA CYS A 61 1.55 -21.02 -21.25
C CYS A 61 0.66 -20.01 -22.01
N HIS A 62 0.79 -18.71 -21.70
CA HIS A 62 0.00 -17.64 -22.29
C HIS A 62 0.88 -16.67 -23.08
N SER A 63 1.61 -17.20 -24.07
CA SER A 63 2.37 -16.44 -25.06
C SER A 63 1.69 -16.44 -26.43
N THR A 64 2.15 -15.63 -27.37
CA THR A 64 1.69 -15.66 -28.77
C THR A 64 1.92 -17.00 -29.47
N SER A 65 2.94 -17.76 -29.07
CA SER A 65 3.24 -19.10 -29.59
C SER A 65 2.51 -20.21 -28.82
N GLY A 66 2.24 -20.02 -27.52
CA GLY A 66 1.64 -21.00 -26.61
C GLY A 66 0.17 -20.79 -26.28
N ARG A 67 -0.48 -19.72 -26.81
CA ARG A 67 -1.82 -19.14 -26.51
C ARG A 67 -2.85 -20.08 -25.88
N MET A 68 -2.66 -20.53 -24.63
CA MET A 68 -3.67 -21.31 -23.94
C MET A 68 -4.94 -20.45 -23.79
N SER A 69 -6.07 -21.00 -24.26
CA SER A 69 -7.33 -20.25 -24.37
C SER A 69 -7.24 -18.98 -25.23
N GLY A 70 -6.32 -18.91 -26.20
CA GLY A 70 -6.14 -17.77 -27.09
C GLY A 70 -5.55 -16.50 -26.46
N LEU A 71 -5.23 -16.53 -25.15
CA LEU A 71 -4.73 -15.40 -24.39
C LEU A 71 -3.20 -15.29 -24.51
N SER A 72 -2.70 -14.08 -24.74
CA SER A 72 -1.27 -13.76 -24.63
C SER A 72 -1.05 -12.66 -23.58
N LEU A 73 0.00 -12.81 -22.79
CA LEU A 73 0.41 -11.91 -21.70
C LEU A 73 1.80 -11.30 -21.94
N GLU A 74 2.34 -11.43 -23.16
CA GLU A 74 3.66 -10.90 -23.53
C GLU A 74 3.68 -9.37 -23.66
N SER A 75 2.51 -8.73 -23.77
CA SER A 75 2.40 -7.28 -23.86
C SER A 75 1.08 -6.79 -23.29
N TYR A 76 1.04 -5.50 -22.94
CA TYR A 76 -0.18 -4.82 -22.54
C TYR A 76 -1.27 -4.89 -23.62
N GLU A 77 -0.89 -4.72 -24.90
CA GLU A 77 -1.83 -4.74 -26.01
C GLU A 77 -2.52 -6.11 -26.13
N GLU A 78 -1.76 -7.19 -26.08
CA GLU A 78 -2.31 -8.54 -26.16
C GLU A 78 -3.14 -8.92 -24.93
N LEU A 79 -2.73 -8.47 -23.73
CA LEU A 79 -3.53 -8.61 -22.51
C LEU A 79 -4.92 -7.99 -22.67
N MET A 80 -4.96 -6.75 -23.17
CA MET A 80 -6.20 -5.98 -23.31
C MET A 80 -7.10 -6.53 -24.43
N LYS A 81 -6.52 -7.11 -25.47
CA LYS A 81 -7.24 -7.85 -26.51
C LYS A 81 -7.98 -9.06 -25.96
N GLY A 82 -7.42 -9.72 -24.94
CA GLY A 82 -8.02 -10.88 -24.29
C GLY A 82 -7.84 -12.18 -25.07
N GLY A 83 -8.66 -13.18 -24.73
CA GLY A 83 -8.58 -14.53 -25.31
C GLY A 83 -9.91 -15.02 -25.87
N THR A 84 -10.03 -16.32 -26.10
CA THR A 84 -11.25 -16.95 -26.67
C THR A 84 -12.47 -16.83 -25.76
N LYS A 85 -12.28 -16.47 -24.48
CA LYS A 85 -13.34 -16.23 -23.50
C LYS A 85 -13.67 -14.74 -23.31
N GLY A 86 -13.17 -13.88 -24.21
CA GLY A 86 -13.33 -12.43 -24.14
C GLY A 86 -12.21 -11.74 -23.35
N HIS A 87 -12.52 -10.56 -22.81
CA HIS A 87 -11.56 -9.75 -22.07
C HIS A 87 -11.05 -10.47 -20.81
N ALA A 88 -9.73 -10.46 -20.64
CA ALA A 88 -9.09 -10.97 -19.43
C ALA A 88 -9.13 -9.95 -18.29
N VAL A 89 -9.06 -8.67 -18.63
CA VAL A 89 -9.03 -7.53 -17.69
C VAL A 89 -10.16 -6.56 -18.01
N VAL A 90 -10.81 -6.07 -16.96
CA VAL A 90 -11.77 -4.98 -17.00
C VAL A 90 -11.11 -3.76 -16.34
N PRO A 91 -10.81 -2.69 -17.09
CA PRO A 91 -10.14 -1.51 -16.54
C PRO A 91 -10.91 -0.91 -15.37
N GLY A 92 -10.21 -0.66 -14.26
CA GLY A 92 -10.79 -0.07 -13.04
C GLY A 92 -11.64 -1.02 -12.19
N ASP A 93 -11.83 -2.28 -12.61
CA ASP A 93 -12.66 -3.25 -11.87
C ASP A 93 -11.98 -4.63 -11.86
N SER A 94 -11.10 -4.85 -10.88
CA SER A 94 -10.42 -6.13 -10.69
C SER A 94 -11.38 -7.27 -10.38
N ALA A 95 -12.48 -7.00 -9.65
CA ALA A 95 -13.47 -8.00 -9.27
C ALA A 95 -14.22 -8.56 -10.48
N LYS A 96 -14.41 -7.77 -11.54
CA LYS A 96 -14.97 -8.25 -12.82
C LYS A 96 -13.93 -8.77 -13.81
N SER A 97 -12.64 -8.65 -13.50
CA SER A 97 -11.57 -9.13 -14.37
C SER A 97 -11.43 -10.65 -14.27
N ARG A 98 -11.69 -11.36 -15.37
CA ARG A 98 -11.61 -12.82 -15.42
C ARG A 98 -10.24 -13.35 -14.99
N LEU A 99 -9.17 -12.66 -15.38
CA LEU A 99 -7.80 -13.04 -15.01
C LEU A 99 -7.63 -13.12 -13.49
N VAL A 100 -8.10 -12.10 -12.76
CA VAL A 100 -8.05 -12.03 -11.30
C VAL A 100 -8.82 -13.20 -10.69
N GLY A 101 -10.07 -13.42 -11.13
CA GLY A 101 -10.89 -14.50 -10.59
C GLY A 101 -10.31 -15.89 -10.83
N MET A 102 -9.61 -16.12 -11.94
CA MET A 102 -8.93 -17.40 -12.22
C MET A 102 -7.69 -17.58 -11.32
N ILE A 103 -6.93 -16.52 -11.05
CA ILE A 103 -5.75 -16.58 -10.16
C ILE A 103 -6.18 -16.83 -8.70
N GLU A 104 -7.21 -16.11 -8.24
CA GLU A 104 -7.74 -16.28 -6.89
C GLU A 104 -8.46 -17.63 -6.72
N GLY A 105 -9.00 -18.19 -7.81
CA GLY A 105 -9.76 -19.43 -7.82
C GLY A 105 -11.25 -19.23 -7.56
N THR A 106 -11.75 -18.01 -7.71
CA THR A 106 -13.19 -17.71 -7.70
C THR A 106 -13.86 -18.11 -9.03
N ILE A 107 -13.05 -18.29 -10.10
CA ILE A 107 -13.48 -18.82 -11.40
C ILE A 107 -12.63 -20.06 -11.74
N ASN A 108 -13.30 -21.11 -12.24
CA ASN A 108 -12.63 -22.36 -12.64
C ASN A 108 -12.29 -22.40 -14.16
N PRO A 109 -11.20 -23.11 -14.53
CA PRO A 109 -10.20 -23.71 -13.64
C PRO A 109 -9.31 -22.64 -12.99
N LYS A 110 -8.85 -22.89 -11.76
CA LYS A 110 -7.88 -22.03 -11.08
C LYS A 110 -6.55 -22.01 -11.83
N MET A 111 -5.93 -20.84 -11.89
CA MET A 111 -4.61 -20.65 -12.49
C MET A 111 -3.54 -20.34 -11.43
N PRO A 112 -2.31 -20.83 -11.61
CA PRO A 112 -1.90 -21.79 -12.63
C PRO A 112 -2.34 -23.23 -12.29
N PRO A 113 -2.41 -24.16 -13.28
CA PRO A 113 -2.94 -25.52 -13.06
C PRO A 113 -2.13 -26.37 -12.07
N GLY A 114 -0.87 -26.00 -11.83
CA GLY A 114 0.07 -26.75 -10.99
C GLY A 114 0.19 -26.28 -9.54
N GLY A 115 -0.60 -25.30 -9.09
CA GLY A 115 -0.55 -24.80 -7.72
C GLY A 115 -0.09 -23.33 -7.61
N ALA A 116 0.58 -22.98 -6.52
CA ALA A 116 0.88 -21.56 -6.21
C ALA A 116 1.82 -20.90 -7.23
N LEU A 117 1.64 -19.59 -7.44
CA LEU A 117 2.58 -18.74 -8.17
C LEU A 117 3.89 -18.58 -7.38
N LYS A 118 5.00 -18.35 -8.08
CA LYS A 118 6.24 -17.97 -7.41
C LYS A 118 6.07 -16.54 -6.84
N PRO A 119 6.68 -16.23 -5.69
CA PRO A 119 6.75 -14.86 -5.20
C PRO A 119 7.35 -13.94 -6.27
N ALA A 120 6.80 -12.73 -6.37
CA ALA A 120 7.34 -11.66 -7.20
C ALA A 120 8.60 -11.07 -6.56
#